data_AF-A0A3M1G6H1-F1
#
_entry.id   AF-A0A3M1G6H1-F1
#
_cell.length_a   1.000
_cell.length_b   1.000
_cell.length_c   1.000
_cell.angle_alpha   90.00
_cell.angle_beta   90.00
_cell.angle_gamma   90.00
#
_symmetry.space_group_name_H-M   'P 1'
#
loop_
_entity.id
_entity.type
_entity.pdbx_description
1 polymer ?
#
loop_
_entity_poly.entity_id
_entity_poly.type
_entity_poly.pdbx_seq_one_letter_code
_entity_poly.pdbx_strand_id
1 'polypeptide(L)'
;MWKALRSNLLGQNGQPPWPLIAGATAVLVAVAVSLLAPLVAPLFVLGAGAAAVMSYRGCHMARSQAAGLAREKATLLERLAALDARQQAEKAAFEQARQEQGRQLAAWPERLEAACAQAEAAANASLKEHAETMAVLLEQHVIASMDTVSRSCQELSLRAETLRQTAQGCEGECATVATASGEANSCIEIVMHSAAELDAAIDAITTQVSQSSGLSGKAMTALTNSESEVERLSKSAQEISRVVELIHSVSEQTNLLALNATIEAARAGEAGKGFAVVATEVKSLARQTADATVEIAKLVQDIQSATQASVDAIGAVGGIMRESSALVTAVGEAVALQSNTTARIGRNVELAKAGSDKADAAVARIGRHIADNRDIADFVSAALADIANQTDELETAVRHFLTRLRRSPAGDRRAQPRYPVEHMTKVEAMGASRPATVCDISDGFAGLAGEFHDLPVGSALKVDVPRLGPCRAEIVRPGHTSIGVRLLLEPPQRLPAPGGCRQR
;
A
#
# COMPACT_ATOMS: atom_id res chain seq x y z
N MET A 1 -53.84 -73.21 58.59
CA MET A 1 -54.12 -73.93 59.86
C MET A 1 -53.36 -73.24 60.99
N TRP A 2 -54.02 -72.55 61.92
CA TRP A 2 -54.50 -73.13 63.19
C TRP A 2 -53.34 -73.78 63.96
N LYS A 3 -52.85 -73.26 65.09
CA LYS A 3 -53.53 -72.52 66.17
C LYS A 3 -54.67 -73.30 66.88
N ALA A 4 -54.64 -74.62 66.71
CA ALA A 4 -55.04 -75.66 67.67
C ALA A 4 -54.05 -76.82 67.46
N LEU A 5 -53.58 -77.57 68.45
CA LEU A 5 -53.92 -77.58 69.87
C LEU A 5 -52.74 -77.11 70.73
N ARG A 6 -53.02 -76.10 71.57
CA ARG A 6 -52.33 -75.88 72.84
C ARG A 6 -52.94 -76.85 73.87
N SER A 7 -52.13 -77.32 74.82
CA SER A 7 -52.52 -78.01 76.08
C SER A 7 -53.38 -79.29 75.99
N ASN A 8 -52.79 -80.40 76.42
CA ASN A 8 -53.26 -81.18 77.58
C ASN A 8 -51.99 -81.72 78.29
N LEU A 9 -51.67 -81.32 79.52
CA LEU A 9 -52.31 -81.73 80.78
C LEU A 9 -52.24 -83.26 80.93
N LEU A 10 -51.26 -83.80 81.68
CA LEU A 10 -51.26 -83.95 83.14
C LEU A 10 -52.55 -84.59 83.71
N GLY A 11 -52.43 -85.86 84.12
CA GLY A 11 -53.37 -86.59 84.97
C GLY A 11 -54.47 -87.35 84.20
N GLN A 12 -54.79 -88.61 84.50
CA GLN A 12 -54.73 -89.31 85.79
C GLN A 12 -54.58 -90.84 85.62
N ASN A 13 -54.50 -91.56 86.76
CA ASN A 13 -54.38 -93.02 86.96
C ASN A 13 -52.97 -93.62 86.72
N GLY A 14 -52.30 -94.25 87.70
CA GLY A 14 -52.67 -94.44 89.11
C GLY A 14 -51.79 -95.45 89.90
N GLN A 15 -50.63 -94.99 90.39
CA GLN A 15 -49.79 -95.59 91.47
C GLN A 15 -49.07 -96.97 91.29
N PRO A 16 -47.94 -97.25 92.02
CA PRO A 16 -46.87 -98.20 91.63
C PRO A 16 -46.84 -99.60 92.35
N PRO A 17 -46.05 -99.99 93.40
CA PRO A 17 -45.08 -99.26 94.26
C PRO A 17 -43.72 -99.97 94.67
N TRP A 18 -42.77 -99.16 95.17
CA TRP A 18 -41.64 -99.36 96.15
C TRP A 18 -40.48 -100.42 96.02
N PRO A 19 -39.29 -100.17 96.67
CA PRO A 19 -37.99 -100.83 96.40
C PRO A 19 -37.28 -101.46 97.64
N LEU A 20 -35.98 -101.84 97.50
CA LEU A 20 -34.86 -101.72 98.48
C LEU A 20 -33.99 -102.99 98.80
N ILE A 21 -32.66 -102.73 98.84
CA ILE A 21 -31.59 -103.27 99.72
C ILE A 21 -30.89 -104.62 99.42
N ALA A 22 -29.56 -104.53 99.60
CA ALA A 22 -28.43 -105.45 99.45
C ALA A 22 -28.46 -106.84 100.15
N GLY A 23 -27.59 -107.75 99.67
CA GLY A 23 -26.93 -108.75 100.51
C GLY A 23 -26.56 -110.10 99.87
N ALA A 24 -25.41 -110.64 100.30
CA ALA A 24 -24.97 -112.05 100.23
C ALA A 24 -24.34 -112.63 98.93
N THR A 25 -23.03 -112.83 99.01
CA THR A 25 -22.16 -113.62 98.12
C THR A 25 -22.01 -115.09 98.56
N ALA A 26 -21.54 -115.94 97.63
CA ALA A 26 -20.83 -117.23 97.84
C ALA A 26 -21.64 -118.46 98.34
N VAL A 27 -21.42 -119.62 97.67
CA VAL A 27 -21.12 -120.95 98.28
C VAL A 27 -20.98 -122.10 97.23
N LEU A 28 -21.71 -122.12 96.11
CA LEU A 28 -21.86 -123.34 95.26
C LEU A 28 -20.91 -123.50 94.05
N VAL A 29 -19.58 -123.46 94.27
CA VAL A 29 -18.56 -123.73 93.22
C VAL A 29 -18.13 -125.22 93.12
N ALA A 30 -18.49 -126.08 94.09
CA ALA A 30 -17.62 -127.22 94.44
C ALA A 30 -17.94 -128.63 93.86
N VAL A 31 -19.04 -128.90 93.13
CA VAL A 31 -19.59 -130.28 93.08
C VAL A 31 -19.47 -131.06 91.74
N ALA A 32 -19.41 -130.43 90.56
CA ALA A 32 -19.76 -131.10 89.30
C ALA A 32 -18.63 -131.83 88.50
N VAL A 33 -17.40 -131.96 89.02
CA VAL A 33 -16.20 -132.28 88.21
C VAL A 33 -15.92 -133.78 87.94
N SER A 34 -16.55 -134.72 88.66
CA SER A 34 -15.84 -135.98 88.99
C SER A 34 -16.31 -137.33 88.38
N LEU A 35 -17.04 -137.39 87.25
CA LEU A 35 -17.54 -138.68 86.73
C LEU A 35 -17.34 -138.96 85.22
N LEU A 36 -16.29 -139.78 84.94
CA LEU A 36 -16.16 -140.76 83.84
C LEU A 36 -15.95 -140.21 82.40
N ALA A 37 -14.84 -140.41 81.66
CA ALA A 37 -13.60 -141.17 81.86
C ALA A 37 -13.79 -142.65 82.25
N PRO A 38 -14.07 -143.60 81.30
CA PRO A 38 -13.11 -143.95 80.23
C PRO A 38 -13.69 -144.56 78.91
N LEU A 39 -13.28 -144.11 77.72
CA LEU A 39 -13.58 -144.83 76.44
C LEU A 39 -12.62 -144.47 75.25
N VAL A 40 -11.33 -144.25 75.54
CA VAL A 40 -10.36 -143.56 74.63
C VAL A 40 -9.56 -144.51 73.70
N ALA A 41 -9.76 -145.83 73.75
CA ALA A 41 -8.83 -146.80 73.13
C ALA A 41 -8.71 -146.82 71.58
N PRO A 42 -9.77 -146.62 70.76
CA PRO A 42 -9.66 -146.78 69.30
C PRO A 42 -9.14 -145.55 68.50
N LEU A 43 -8.71 -144.47 69.17
CA LEU A 43 -8.57 -143.15 68.53
C LEU A 43 -7.30 -142.93 67.65
N PHE A 44 -6.39 -143.91 67.55
CA PHE A 44 -4.99 -143.61 67.14
C PHE A 44 -4.52 -144.06 65.74
N VAL A 45 -5.21 -144.95 65.02
CA VAL A 45 -4.66 -145.53 63.76
C VAL A 45 -5.19 -144.85 62.49
N LEU A 46 -6.42 -144.32 62.47
CA LEU A 46 -6.98 -143.64 61.30
C LEU A 46 -6.63 -142.14 61.19
N GLY A 47 -6.10 -141.53 62.26
CA GLY A 47 -5.70 -140.11 62.25
C GLY A 47 -4.44 -139.81 61.43
N ALA A 48 -3.55 -140.79 61.24
CA ALA A 48 -2.24 -140.57 60.61
C ALA A 48 -2.31 -140.32 59.09
N GLY A 49 -3.26 -140.96 58.38
CA GLY A 49 -3.38 -140.84 56.92
C GLY A 49 -3.91 -139.48 56.45
N ALA A 50 -4.87 -138.89 57.18
CA ALA A 50 -5.48 -137.62 56.81
C ALA A 50 -4.55 -136.40 57.04
N ALA A 51 -3.69 -136.45 58.07
CA ALA A 51 -2.80 -135.35 58.44
C ALA A 51 -1.73 -135.05 57.37
N ALA A 52 -1.23 -136.08 56.66
CA ALA A 52 -0.19 -135.91 55.63
C ALA A 52 -0.72 -135.14 54.40
N VAL A 53 -1.93 -135.47 53.92
CA VAL A 53 -2.52 -134.83 52.74
C VAL A 53 -2.94 -133.37 53.03
N MET A 54 -3.46 -133.11 54.23
CA MET A 54 -3.81 -131.75 54.66
C MET A 54 -2.58 -130.86 54.82
N SER A 55 -1.49 -131.37 55.41
CA SER A 55 -0.24 -130.62 55.57
C SER A 55 0.40 -130.25 54.23
N TYR A 56 0.35 -131.15 53.24
CA TYR A 56 0.90 -130.89 51.89
C TYR A 56 0.12 -129.78 51.15
N ARG A 57 -1.22 -129.80 51.18
CA ARG A 57 -2.03 -128.74 50.53
C ARG A 57 -1.99 -127.41 51.31
N GLY A 58 -1.91 -127.45 52.64
CA GLY A 58 -1.79 -126.26 53.49
C GLY A 58 -0.52 -125.44 53.21
N CYS A 59 0.66 -126.08 53.19
CA CYS A 59 1.92 -125.40 52.92
C CYS A 59 2.02 -124.83 51.49
N HIS A 60 1.39 -125.45 50.50
CA HIS A 60 1.38 -124.94 49.13
C HIS A 60 0.46 -123.72 48.96
N MET A 61 -0.69 -123.69 49.64
CA MET A 61 -1.64 -122.57 49.54
C MET A 61 -1.21 -121.34 50.37
N ALA A 62 -0.51 -121.55 51.50
CA ALA A 62 0.07 -120.46 52.30
C ALA A 62 1.17 -119.69 51.53
N ARG A 63 1.97 -120.39 50.70
CA ARG A 63 3.02 -119.75 49.88
C ARG A 63 2.48 -118.96 48.68
N SER A 64 1.32 -119.32 48.12
CA SER A 64 0.72 -118.56 47.02
C SER A 64 0.00 -117.28 47.48
N GLN A 65 -0.60 -117.26 48.67
CA GLN A 65 -1.24 -116.04 49.21
C GLN A 65 -0.24 -115.01 49.76
N ALA A 66 0.86 -115.44 50.40
CA ALA A 66 1.87 -114.52 50.93
C ALA A 66 2.58 -113.68 49.85
N ALA A 67 2.69 -114.19 48.62
CA ALA A 67 3.31 -113.49 47.49
C ALA A 67 2.39 -112.41 46.86
N GLY A 68 1.08 -112.42 47.15
CA GLY A 68 0.12 -111.42 46.68
C GLY A 68 0.19 -110.13 47.52
N LEU A 69 -0.03 -110.24 48.83
CA LEU A 69 -0.10 -109.09 49.75
C LEU A 69 1.20 -108.26 49.77
N ALA A 70 2.36 -108.87 49.55
CA ALA A 70 3.63 -108.15 49.51
C ALA A 70 3.74 -107.18 48.31
N ARG A 71 3.17 -107.55 47.15
CA ARG A 71 3.17 -106.71 45.93
C ARG A 71 2.15 -105.57 46.01
N GLU A 72 1.01 -105.83 46.64
CA GLU A 72 -0.04 -104.84 46.86
C GLU A 72 0.37 -103.79 47.91
N LYS A 73 1.07 -104.20 48.98
CA LYS A 73 1.60 -103.28 49.99
C LYS A 73 2.74 -102.40 49.47
N ALA A 74 3.61 -102.94 48.60
CA ALA A 74 4.67 -102.16 47.95
C ALA A 74 4.10 -101.07 47.03
N THR A 75 3.14 -101.43 46.17
CA THR A 75 2.50 -100.48 45.24
C THR A 75 1.63 -99.43 45.93
N LEU A 76 1.06 -99.72 47.09
CA LEU A 76 0.36 -98.72 47.91
C LEU A 76 1.31 -97.73 48.60
N LEU A 77 2.46 -98.19 49.12
CA LEU A 77 3.48 -97.31 49.71
C LEU A 77 4.11 -96.38 48.66
N GLU A 78 4.38 -96.90 47.46
CA GLU A 78 4.91 -96.12 46.34
C GLU A 78 3.90 -95.06 45.85
N ARG A 79 2.60 -95.40 45.82
CA ARG A 79 1.52 -94.43 45.52
C ARG A 79 1.33 -93.36 46.60
N LEU A 80 1.48 -93.71 47.87
CA LEU A 80 1.43 -92.73 48.97
C LEU A 80 2.63 -91.78 48.94
N ALA A 81 3.84 -92.29 48.71
CA ALA A 81 5.03 -91.46 48.52
C ALA A 81 4.89 -90.53 47.30
N ALA A 82 4.32 -91.00 46.19
CA ALA A 82 4.05 -90.18 45.01
C ALA A 82 2.97 -89.10 45.24
N LEU A 83 1.98 -89.35 46.12
CA LEU A 83 0.98 -88.37 46.52
C LEU A 83 1.57 -87.30 47.46
N ASP A 84 2.38 -87.69 48.44
CA ASP A 84 3.04 -86.74 49.35
C ASP A 84 4.07 -85.87 48.59
N ALA A 85 4.86 -86.48 47.68
CA ALA A 85 5.74 -85.75 46.78
C ALA A 85 4.99 -84.75 45.87
N ARG A 86 3.81 -85.12 45.35
CA ARG A 86 2.94 -84.18 44.61
C ARG A 86 2.42 -83.05 45.49
N GLN A 87 1.98 -83.35 46.72
CA GLN A 87 1.45 -82.34 47.64
C GLN A 87 2.54 -81.37 48.13
N GLN A 88 3.79 -81.85 48.28
CA GLN A 88 4.95 -81.02 48.57
C GLN A 88 5.37 -80.18 47.34
N ALA A 89 5.29 -80.74 46.13
CA ALA A 89 5.53 -79.99 44.89
C ALA A 89 4.48 -78.88 44.65
N GLU A 90 3.19 -79.15 44.89
CA GLU A 90 2.14 -78.11 44.81
C GLU A 90 2.33 -77.02 45.87
N LYS A 91 2.68 -77.38 47.11
CA LYS A 91 3.00 -76.38 48.15
C LYS A 91 4.21 -75.55 47.77
N ALA A 92 5.29 -76.16 47.30
CA ALA A 92 6.48 -75.46 46.84
C ALA A 92 6.19 -74.54 45.63
N ALA A 93 5.37 -74.99 44.67
CA ALA A 93 4.95 -74.17 43.53
C ALA A 93 4.05 -73.00 43.95
N PHE A 94 3.12 -73.21 44.89
CA PHE A 94 2.28 -72.15 45.45
C PHE A 94 3.09 -71.13 46.26
N GLU A 95 4.08 -71.60 47.02
CA GLU A 95 4.95 -70.75 47.83
C GLU A 95 5.97 -69.98 46.97
N GLN A 96 6.48 -70.59 45.89
CA GLN A 96 7.22 -69.89 44.83
C GLN A 96 6.33 -68.85 44.14
N ALA A 97 5.11 -69.19 43.73
CA ALA A 97 4.18 -68.24 43.12
C ALA A 97 3.83 -67.07 44.08
N ARG A 98 3.68 -67.35 45.38
CA ARG A 98 3.46 -66.34 46.42
C ARG A 98 4.68 -65.45 46.65
N GLN A 99 5.90 -66.01 46.61
CA GLN A 99 7.13 -65.21 46.67
C GLN A 99 7.34 -64.40 45.40
N GLU A 100 7.01 -64.92 44.22
CA GLU A 100 7.12 -64.23 42.94
C GLU A 100 6.10 -63.08 42.87
N GLN A 101 4.84 -63.34 43.25
CA GLN A 101 3.81 -62.31 43.39
C GLN A 101 4.16 -61.29 44.48
N GLY A 102 4.78 -61.71 45.58
CA GLY A 102 5.30 -60.84 46.63
C GLY A 102 6.46 -59.94 46.15
N ARG A 103 7.42 -60.49 45.39
CA ARG A 103 8.50 -59.72 44.75
C ARG A 103 7.96 -58.75 43.71
N GLN A 104 6.95 -59.15 42.93
CA GLN A 104 6.25 -58.24 42.03
C GLN A 104 5.56 -57.11 42.81
N LEU A 105 4.77 -57.42 43.86
CA LEU A 105 4.09 -56.44 44.73
C LEU A 105 5.05 -55.49 45.47
N ALA A 106 6.25 -55.95 45.86
CA ALA A 106 7.29 -55.09 46.40
C ALA A 106 7.91 -54.16 45.34
N ALA A 107 7.99 -54.58 44.08
CA ALA A 107 8.50 -53.79 42.96
C ALA A 107 7.44 -52.93 42.24
N TRP A 108 6.14 -53.10 42.52
CA TRP A 108 5.06 -52.32 41.91
C TRP A 108 5.13 -50.81 42.24
N PRO A 109 5.44 -50.37 43.48
CA PRO A 109 5.61 -48.94 43.79
C PRO A 109 6.75 -48.31 43.00
N GLU A 110 7.94 -48.91 43.03
CA GLU A 110 9.13 -48.43 42.31
C GLU A 110 8.90 -48.40 40.79
N ARG A 111 8.16 -49.36 40.24
CA ARG A 111 7.74 -49.36 38.82
C ARG A 111 6.72 -48.28 38.49
N LEU A 112 5.79 -47.98 39.40
CA LEU A 112 4.82 -46.89 39.22
C LEU A 112 5.50 -45.52 39.31
N GLU A 113 6.41 -45.33 40.26
CA GLU A 113 7.24 -44.12 40.37
C GLU A 113 8.13 -43.94 39.14
N ALA A 114 8.81 -45.00 38.69
CA ALA A 114 9.62 -44.97 37.46
C ALA A 114 8.77 -44.69 36.20
N ALA A 115 7.60 -45.31 36.07
CA ALA A 115 6.69 -45.07 34.93
C ALA A 115 6.08 -43.66 34.96
N CYS A 116 5.73 -43.14 36.14
CA CYS A 116 5.22 -41.78 36.33
C CYS A 116 6.32 -40.75 36.03
N ALA A 117 7.52 -40.91 36.58
CA ALA A 117 8.67 -40.06 36.29
C ALA A 117 9.06 -40.12 34.80
N GLN A 118 8.95 -41.28 34.14
CA GLN A 118 9.20 -41.41 32.71
C GLN A 118 8.11 -40.74 31.87
N ALA A 119 6.84 -40.82 32.28
CA ALA A 119 5.73 -40.12 31.62
C ALA A 119 5.81 -38.60 31.79
N GLU A 120 6.14 -38.11 33.00
CA GLU A 120 6.40 -36.70 33.29
C GLU A 120 7.63 -36.18 32.52
N ALA A 121 8.72 -36.96 32.47
CA ALA A 121 9.89 -36.60 31.66
C ALA A 121 9.57 -36.53 30.16
N ALA A 122 8.79 -37.48 29.64
CA ALA A 122 8.35 -37.48 28.24
C ALA A 122 7.39 -36.31 27.93
N ALA A 123 6.45 -36.01 28.82
CA ALA A 123 5.53 -34.88 28.69
C ALA A 123 6.28 -33.54 28.73
N ASN A 124 7.21 -33.37 29.67
CA ASN A 124 8.06 -32.18 29.77
C ASN A 124 9.00 -32.04 28.56
N ALA A 125 9.56 -33.14 28.04
CA ALA A 125 10.37 -33.13 26.83
C ALA A 125 9.57 -32.71 25.59
N SER A 126 8.36 -33.26 25.40
CA SER A 126 7.47 -32.89 24.30
C SER A 126 7.00 -31.43 24.41
N LEU A 127 6.62 -30.97 25.61
CA LEU A 127 6.18 -29.59 25.83
C LEU A 127 7.32 -28.58 25.56
N LYS A 128 8.56 -28.94 25.91
CA LYS A 128 9.78 -28.20 25.58
C LYS A 128 10.06 -28.16 24.07
N GLU A 129 9.98 -29.29 23.38
CA GLU A 129 10.15 -29.36 21.92
C GLU A 129 9.13 -28.49 21.16
N HIS A 130 7.86 -28.52 21.59
CA HIS A 130 6.81 -27.65 21.06
C HIS A 130 7.06 -26.18 21.38
N ALA A 131 7.42 -25.85 22.63
CA ALA A 131 7.73 -24.47 23.03
C ALA A 131 8.92 -23.90 22.27
N GLU A 132 9.97 -24.69 22.03
CA GLU A 132 11.13 -24.29 21.24
C GLU A 132 10.81 -24.11 19.75
N THR A 133 10.06 -25.04 19.17
CA THR A 133 9.61 -24.94 17.77
C THR A 133 8.75 -23.69 17.56
N MET A 134 7.82 -23.42 18.50
CA MET A 134 7.01 -22.20 18.48
C MET A 134 7.83 -20.93 18.73
N ALA A 135 8.84 -20.97 19.61
CA ALA A 135 9.74 -19.83 19.82
C ALA A 135 10.52 -19.45 18.56
N VAL A 136 11.07 -20.44 17.85
CA VAL A 136 11.84 -20.23 16.61
C VAL A 136 10.93 -19.74 15.48
N LEU A 137 9.75 -20.35 15.31
CA LEU A 137 8.80 -19.92 14.27
C LEU A 137 8.25 -18.51 14.56
N LEU A 138 7.98 -18.18 15.82
CA LEU A 138 7.56 -16.83 16.23
C LEU A 138 8.68 -15.80 16.00
N GLU A 139 9.92 -16.11 16.39
CA GLU A 139 11.11 -15.27 16.16
C GLU A 139 11.29 -14.99 14.66
N GLN A 140 11.27 -16.02 13.82
CA GLN A 140 11.41 -15.90 12.37
C GLN A 140 10.26 -15.09 11.74
N HIS A 141 9.00 -15.41 12.09
CA HIS A 141 7.85 -14.78 11.47
C HIS A 141 7.68 -13.31 11.90
N VAL A 142 7.89 -13.01 13.18
CA VAL A 142 7.78 -11.63 13.69
C VAL A 142 8.91 -10.76 13.16
N ILE A 143 10.18 -11.23 13.16
CA ILE A 143 11.30 -10.45 12.60
C ILE A 143 11.06 -10.20 11.10
N ALA A 144 10.70 -11.22 10.30
CA ALA A 144 10.41 -11.04 8.88
C ALA A 144 9.21 -10.10 8.61
N SER A 145 8.23 -10.06 9.52
CA SER A 145 7.12 -9.10 9.49
C SER A 145 7.60 -7.68 9.79
N MET A 146 8.41 -7.48 10.83
CA MET A 146 9.00 -6.18 11.18
C MET A 146 9.91 -5.65 10.07
N ASP A 147 10.76 -6.50 9.47
CA ASP A 147 11.58 -6.16 8.29
C ASP A 147 10.72 -5.72 7.10
N THR A 148 9.51 -6.27 6.98
CA THR A 148 8.57 -5.90 5.91
C THR A 148 7.89 -4.56 6.21
N VAL A 149 7.41 -4.35 7.44
CA VAL A 149 6.86 -3.07 7.90
C VAL A 149 7.90 -1.95 7.77
N SER A 150 9.13 -2.18 8.22
CA SER A 150 10.25 -1.23 8.14
C SER A 150 10.55 -0.81 6.70
N ARG A 151 10.65 -1.76 5.76
CA ARG A 151 10.83 -1.45 4.33
C ARG A 151 9.65 -0.66 3.74
N SER A 152 8.41 -1.04 4.07
CA SER A 152 7.24 -0.29 3.62
C SER A 152 7.19 1.13 4.21
N CYS A 153 7.65 1.33 5.45
CA CYS A 153 7.75 2.66 6.06
C CYS A 153 8.84 3.52 5.39
N GLN A 154 9.98 2.93 5.05
CA GLN A 154 11.04 3.62 4.29
C GLN A 154 10.55 4.05 2.90
N GLU A 155 9.81 3.18 2.20
CA GLU A 155 9.22 3.51 0.89
C GLU A 155 8.17 4.64 0.99
N LEU A 156 7.29 4.58 2.00
CA LEU A 156 6.30 5.62 2.26
C LEU A 156 6.96 6.96 2.65
N SER A 157 8.07 6.93 3.42
CA SER A 157 8.84 8.12 3.80
C SER A 157 9.45 8.80 2.57
N LEU A 158 10.06 8.02 1.66
CA LEU A 158 10.57 8.52 0.38
C LEU A 158 9.45 9.12 -0.49
N ARG A 159 8.27 8.48 -0.52
CA ARG A 159 7.09 8.99 -1.24
C ARG A 159 6.55 10.29 -0.63
N ALA A 160 6.53 10.43 0.69
CA ALA A 160 6.11 11.65 1.38
C ALA A 160 7.05 12.83 1.09
N GLU A 161 8.37 12.61 1.15
CA GLU A 161 9.36 13.63 0.78
C GLU A 161 9.27 14.00 -0.72
N THR A 162 9.05 13.02 -1.60
CA THR A 162 8.81 13.28 -3.04
C THR A 162 7.54 14.11 -3.24
N LEU A 163 6.46 13.84 -2.51
CA LEU A 163 5.22 14.64 -2.54
C LEU A 163 5.47 16.07 -2.07
N ARG A 164 6.23 16.26 -0.98
CA ARG A 164 6.62 17.57 -0.45
C ARG A 164 7.44 18.39 -1.46
N GLN A 165 8.41 17.77 -2.11
CA GLN A 165 9.21 18.39 -3.18
C GLN A 165 8.36 18.74 -4.41
N THR A 166 7.43 17.85 -4.81
CA THR A 166 6.52 18.09 -5.93
C THR A 166 5.56 19.25 -5.64
N ALA A 167 5.04 19.33 -4.41
CA ALA A 167 4.20 20.44 -3.95
C ALA A 167 4.97 21.79 -4.01
N GLN A 168 6.21 21.82 -3.51
CA GLN A 168 7.07 23.01 -3.57
C GLN A 168 7.42 23.43 -5.01
N GLY A 169 7.66 22.47 -5.92
CA GLY A 169 7.86 22.75 -7.34
C GLY A 169 6.63 23.38 -7.98
N CYS A 170 5.46 22.81 -7.72
CA CYS A 170 4.17 23.32 -8.22
C CYS A 170 3.83 24.71 -7.65
N GLU A 171 4.28 25.04 -6.42
CA GLU A 171 4.16 26.38 -5.83
C GLU A 171 4.96 27.43 -6.63
N GLY A 172 6.19 27.10 -7.04
CA GLY A 172 7.01 27.96 -7.89
C GLY A 172 6.43 28.15 -9.29
N GLU A 173 5.86 27.11 -9.90
CA GLU A 173 5.13 27.22 -11.16
C GLU A 173 3.88 28.09 -11.00
N CYS A 174 3.11 27.91 -9.93
CA CYS A 174 1.93 28.74 -9.63
C CYS A 174 2.29 30.22 -9.48
N ALA A 175 3.38 30.55 -8.79
CA ALA A 175 3.86 31.92 -8.67
C ALA A 175 4.28 32.53 -10.03
N THR A 176 4.86 31.71 -10.91
CA THR A 176 5.22 32.11 -12.28
C THR A 176 3.97 32.40 -13.11
N VAL A 177 2.96 31.53 -13.05
CA VAL A 177 1.67 31.72 -13.76
C VAL A 177 0.90 32.92 -13.22
N ALA A 178 0.90 33.16 -11.91
CA ALA A 178 0.29 34.36 -11.32
C ALA A 178 0.96 35.65 -11.81
N THR A 179 2.30 35.66 -11.88
CA THR A 179 3.06 36.80 -12.41
C THR A 179 2.70 37.08 -13.87
N ALA A 180 2.71 36.05 -14.72
CA ALA A 180 2.35 36.16 -16.13
C ALA A 180 0.87 36.58 -16.35
N SER A 181 -0.05 36.17 -15.47
CA SER A 181 -1.46 36.57 -15.53
C SER A 181 -1.64 38.03 -15.11
N GLY A 182 -0.87 38.51 -14.13
CA GLY A 182 -0.79 39.94 -13.77
C GLY A 182 -0.23 40.81 -14.91
N GLU A 183 0.84 40.37 -15.57
CA GLU A 183 1.38 41.03 -16.76
C GLU A 183 0.37 41.05 -17.92
N ALA A 184 -0.33 39.94 -18.16
CA ALA A 184 -1.38 39.86 -19.17
C ALA A 184 -2.54 40.82 -18.87
N ASN A 185 -2.96 40.93 -17.60
CA ASN A 185 -4.00 41.88 -17.18
C ASN A 185 -3.58 43.34 -17.41
N SER A 186 -2.33 43.69 -17.12
CA SER A 186 -1.76 45.02 -17.41
C SER A 186 -1.76 45.32 -18.92
N CYS A 187 -1.30 44.37 -19.74
CA CYS A 187 -1.35 44.49 -21.20
C CYS A 187 -2.79 44.66 -21.73
N ILE A 188 -3.75 43.92 -21.17
CA ILE A 188 -5.18 44.02 -21.49
C ILE A 188 -5.72 45.42 -21.21
N GLU A 189 -5.39 46.02 -20.07
CA GLU A 189 -5.82 47.38 -19.71
C GLU A 189 -5.23 48.45 -20.65
N ILE A 190 -3.95 48.31 -21.03
CA ILE A 190 -3.32 49.18 -22.03
C ILE A 190 -4.04 49.07 -23.39
N VAL A 191 -4.33 47.85 -23.86
CA VAL A 191 -5.05 47.65 -25.14
C VAL A 191 -6.50 48.15 -25.07
N MET A 192 -7.19 48.02 -23.93
CA MET A 192 -8.50 48.66 -23.73
C MET A 192 -8.42 50.17 -23.88
N HIS A 193 -7.41 50.81 -23.28
CA HIS A 193 -7.23 52.26 -23.37
C HIS A 193 -6.95 52.70 -24.81
N SER A 194 -6.00 52.06 -25.50
CA SER A 194 -5.70 52.37 -26.91
C SER A 194 -6.88 52.08 -27.85
N ALA A 195 -7.72 51.08 -27.56
CA ALA A 195 -8.94 50.84 -28.33
C ALA A 195 -9.97 51.98 -28.14
N ALA A 196 -10.12 52.50 -26.92
CA ALA A 196 -10.99 53.65 -26.66
C ALA A 196 -10.48 54.95 -27.30
N GLU A 197 -9.15 55.17 -27.31
CA GLU A 197 -8.53 56.29 -28.04
C GLU A 197 -8.74 56.15 -29.56
N LEU A 198 -8.65 54.94 -30.11
CA LEU A 198 -8.90 54.67 -31.52
C LEU A 198 -10.37 54.91 -31.89
N ASP A 199 -11.34 54.49 -31.09
CA ASP A 199 -12.76 54.79 -31.33
C ASP A 199 -13.03 56.31 -31.34
N ALA A 200 -12.47 57.05 -30.38
CA ALA A 200 -12.58 58.52 -30.35
C ALA A 200 -11.94 59.19 -31.59
N ALA A 201 -10.80 58.68 -32.06
CA ALA A 201 -10.17 59.15 -33.29
C ALA A 201 -11.00 58.82 -34.54
N ILE A 202 -11.63 57.64 -34.59
CA ILE A 202 -12.52 57.19 -35.67
C ILE A 202 -13.77 58.06 -35.75
N ASP A 203 -14.38 58.45 -34.63
CA ASP A 203 -15.53 59.37 -34.59
C ASP A 203 -15.15 60.77 -35.11
N ALA A 204 -13.97 61.27 -34.72
CA ALA A 204 -13.44 62.55 -35.21
C ALA A 204 -13.18 62.52 -36.73
N ILE A 205 -12.56 61.45 -37.25
CA ILE A 205 -12.33 61.26 -38.69
C ILE A 205 -13.65 61.11 -39.44
N THR A 206 -14.61 60.35 -38.90
CA THR A 206 -15.95 60.19 -39.50
C THR A 206 -16.66 61.53 -39.66
N THR A 207 -16.57 62.38 -38.63
CA THR A 207 -17.07 63.76 -38.67
C THR A 207 -16.36 64.59 -39.75
N GLN A 208 -15.03 64.50 -39.84
CA GLN A 208 -14.22 65.22 -40.83
C GLN A 208 -14.51 64.77 -42.27
N VAL A 209 -14.75 63.47 -42.50
CA VAL A 209 -15.15 62.90 -43.80
C VAL A 209 -16.52 63.43 -44.21
N SER A 210 -17.49 63.44 -43.29
CA SER A 210 -18.83 63.99 -43.55
C SER A 210 -18.78 65.48 -43.91
N GLN A 211 -18.00 66.29 -43.18
CA GLN A 211 -17.80 67.71 -43.49
C GLN A 211 -17.12 67.91 -44.85
N SER A 212 -16.10 67.11 -45.16
CA SER A 212 -15.37 67.18 -46.44
C SER A 212 -16.27 66.84 -47.62
N SER A 213 -17.10 65.79 -47.51
CA SER A 213 -18.09 65.41 -48.52
C SER A 213 -19.10 66.53 -48.76
N GLY A 214 -19.61 67.14 -47.67
CA GLY A 214 -20.50 68.30 -47.75
C GLY A 214 -19.86 69.53 -48.39
N LEU A 215 -18.55 69.74 -48.22
CA LEU A 215 -17.80 70.82 -48.86
C LEU A 215 -17.59 70.56 -50.35
N SER A 216 -17.19 69.35 -50.74
CA SER A 216 -17.06 68.95 -52.16
C SER A 216 -18.39 69.07 -52.90
N GLY A 217 -19.51 68.69 -52.27
CA GLY A 217 -20.86 68.88 -52.82
C GLY A 217 -21.19 70.36 -53.09
N LYS A 218 -20.89 71.26 -52.14
CA LYS A 218 -21.06 72.71 -52.32
C LYS A 218 -20.15 73.27 -53.43
N ALA A 219 -18.91 72.81 -53.51
CA ALA A 219 -17.96 73.22 -54.55
C ALA A 219 -18.45 72.79 -55.94
N MET A 220 -18.95 71.56 -56.10
CA MET A 220 -19.58 71.10 -57.34
C MET A 220 -20.77 71.99 -57.75
N THR A 221 -21.66 72.34 -56.82
CA THR A 221 -22.77 73.26 -57.11
C THR A 221 -22.30 74.64 -57.56
N ALA A 222 -21.26 75.19 -56.92
CA ALA A 222 -20.70 76.47 -57.30
C ALA A 222 -20.04 76.43 -58.70
N LEU A 223 -19.37 75.33 -59.05
CA LEU A 223 -18.78 75.12 -60.38
C LEU A 223 -19.86 75.05 -61.47
N THR A 224 -20.93 74.27 -61.27
CA THR A 224 -22.05 74.20 -62.23
C THR A 224 -22.74 75.55 -62.44
N ASN A 225 -22.90 76.35 -61.37
CA ASN A 225 -23.43 77.71 -61.51
C ASN A 225 -22.47 78.63 -62.30
N SER A 226 -21.17 78.48 -62.09
CA SER A 226 -20.13 79.27 -62.79
C SER A 226 -20.07 78.89 -64.27
N GLU A 227 -20.14 77.59 -64.58
CA GLU A 227 -20.23 77.05 -65.95
C GLU A 227 -21.43 77.63 -66.70
N SER A 228 -22.61 77.68 -66.06
CA SER A 228 -23.82 78.26 -66.66
C SER A 228 -23.70 79.76 -66.96
N GLU A 229 -23.14 80.56 -66.05
CA GLU A 229 -22.95 82.00 -66.29
C GLU A 229 -21.90 82.29 -67.37
N VAL A 230 -20.82 81.49 -67.45
CA VAL A 230 -19.81 81.58 -68.52
C VAL A 230 -20.41 81.15 -69.87
N GLU A 231 -21.27 80.13 -69.91
CA GLU A 231 -21.99 79.73 -71.13
C GLU A 231 -22.95 80.84 -71.60
N ARG A 232 -23.63 81.53 -70.67
CA ARG A 232 -24.46 82.72 -70.98
C ARG A 232 -23.61 83.86 -71.56
N LEU A 233 -22.44 84.14 -70.99
CA LEU A 233 -21.50 85.13 -71.52
C LEU A 233 -21.04 84.79 -72.94
N SER A 234 -20.74 83.52 -73.21
CA SER A 234 -20.36 83.03 -74.55
C SER A 234 -21.46 83.29 -75.58
N LYS A 235 -22.72 82.94 -75.24
CA LYS A 235 -23.90 83.22 -76.09
C LYS A 235 -24.09 84.72 -76.35
N SER A 236 -23.95 85.55 -75.32
CA SER A 236 -24.01 87.02 -75.47
C SER A 236 -22.89 87.57 -76.36
N ALA A 237 -21.66 87.06 -76.26
CA ALA A 237 -20.56 87.47 -77.12
C ALA A 237 -20.77 87.04 -78.59
N GLN A 238 -21.40 85.90 -78.84
CA GLN A 238 -21.83 85.48 -80.19
C GLN A 238 -22.97 86.35 -80.75
N GLU A 239 -23.89 86.82 -79.91
CA GLU A 239 -24.93 87.79 -80.30
C GLU A 239 -24.31 89.14 -80.68
N ILE A 240 -23.38 89.66 -79.89
CA ILE A 240 -22.68 90.92 -80.20
C ILE A 240 -21.88 90.77 -81.51
N SER A 241 -21.19 89.65 -81.74
CA SER A 241 -20.45 89.39 -82.99
C SER A 241 -21.34 89.53 -84.23
N ARG A 242 -22.53 88.92 -84.21
CA ARG A 242 -23.52 89.00 -85.30
C ARG A 242 -24.03 90.43 -85.53
N VAL A 243 -24.19 91.22 -84.46
CA VAL A 243 -24.59 92.63 -84.57
C VAL A 243 -23.46 93.48 -85.15
N VAL A 244 -22.20 93.23 -84.77
CA VAL A 244 -21.03 93.95 -85.29
C VAL A 244 -20.81 93.67 -86.79
N GLU A 245 -20.95 92.40 -87.22
CA GLU A 245 -20.93 92.02 -88.64
C GLU A 245 -22.02 92.73 -89.45
N LEU A 246 -23.24 92.83 -88.91
CA LEU A 246 -24.33 93.57 -89.53
C LEU A 246 -23.98 95.07 -89.68
N ILE A 247 -23.48 95.72 -88.63
CA ILE A 247 -23.08 97.14 -88.66
C ILE A 247 -21.93 97.37 -89.67
N HIS A 248 -20.95 96.45 -89.75
CA HIS A 248 -19.89 96.50 -90.75
C HIS A 248 -20.48 96.47 -92.17
N SER A 249 -21.36 95.52 -92.47
CA SER A 249 -22.00 95.39 -93.79
C SER A 249 -22.84 96.63 -94.18
N VAL A 250 -23.55 97.22 -93.22
CA VAL A 250 -24.33 98.47 -93.42
C VAL A 250 -23.39 99.66 -93.65
N SER A 251 -22.24 99.70 -92.99
CA SER A 251 -21.21 100.73 -93.17
C SER A 251 -20.57 100.64 -94.55
N GLU A 252 -20.25 99.44 -95.03
CA GLU A 252 -19.75 99.23 -96.40
C GLU A 252 -20.78 99.63 -97.47
N GLN A 253 -22.06 99.24 -97.29
CA GLN A 253 -23.14 99.67 -98.18
C GLN A 253 -23.31 101.20 -98.17
N THR A 254 -23.23 101.84 -97.00
CA THR A 254 -23.34 103.30 -96.86
C THR A 254 -22.15 104.00 -97.54
N ASN A 255 -20.93 103.49 -97.41
CA ASN A 255 -19.74 103.99 -98.10
C ASN A 255 -19.87 103.85 -99.63
N LEU A 256 -20.44 102.75 -100.14
CA LEU A 256 -20.73 102.57 -101.58
C LEU A 256 -21.82 103.54 -102.08
N LEU A 257 -22.91 103.73 -101.32
CA LEU A 257 -23.96 104.69 -101.64
C LEU A 257 -23.42 106.13 -101.65
N ALA A 258 -22.60 106.49 -100.66
CA ALA A 258 -21.95 107.79 -100.56
C ALA A 258 -20.95 108.02 -101.71
N LEU A 259 -20.18 107.00 -102.10
CA LEU A 259 -19.31 107.05 -103.29
C LEU A 259 -20.12 107.31 -104.57
N ASN A 260 -21.22 106.61 -104.78
CA ASN A 260 -22.11 106.83 -105.93
C ASN A 260 -22.70 108.25 -105.93
N ALA A 261 -23.09 108.76 -104.75
CA ALA A 261 -23.55 110.14 -104.60
C ALA A 261 -22.45 111.17 -104.89
N THR A 262 -21.19 110.92 -104.49
CA THR A 262 -20.05 111.78 -104.85
C THR A 262 -19.81 111.81 -106.37
N ILE A 263 -19.94 110.66 -107.05
CA ILE A 263 -19.81 110.56 -108.52
C ILE A 263 -20.89 111.38 -109.22
N GLU A 264 -22.16 111.21 -108.83
CA GLU A 264 -23.26 111.93 -109.49
C GLU A 264 -23.26 113.43 -109.14
N ALA A 265 -22.81 113.81 -107.94
CA ALA A 265 -22.57 115.21 -107.58
C ALA A 265 -21.45 115.85 -108.41
N ALA A 266 -20.36 115.12 -108.69
CA ALA A 266 -19.32 115.59 -109.61
C ALA A 266 -19.84 115.73 -111.06
N ARG A 267 -20.73 114.82 -111.49
CA ARG A 267 -21.39 114.85 -112.79
C ARG A 267 -22.33 116.04 -112.98
N ALA A 268 -22.95 116.53 -111.89
CA ALA A 268 -23.79 117.73 -111.88
C ALA A 268 -23.00 119.07 -111.90
N GLY A 269 -21.66 119.03 -111.84
CA GLY A 269 -20.81 120.23 -111.92
C GLY A 269 -21.04 121.22 -110.77
N GLU A 270 -21.10 122.51 -111.08
CA GLU A 270 -21.28 123.58 -110.08
C GLU A 270 -22.54 123.41 -109.23
N ALA A 271 -23.64 122.91 -109.80
CA ALA A 271 -24.89 122.66 -109.08
C ALA A 271 -24.78 121.52 -108.04
N GLY A 272 -23.81 120.61 -108.21
CA GLY A 272 -23.60 119.47 -107.33
C GLY A 272 -22.73 119.74 -106.10
N LYS A 273 -22.06 120.90 -106.00
CA LYS A 273 -21.03 121.16 -104.98
C LYS A 273 -21.48 120.92 -103.53
N GLY A 274 -22.67 121.40 -103.15
CA GLY A 274 -23.21 121.16 -101.80
C GLY A 274 -23.47 119.68 -101.51
N PHE A 275 -23.98 118.95 -102.50
CA PHE A 275 -24.21 117.51 -102.42
C PHE A 275 -22.90 116.72 -102.35
N ALA A 276 -21.85 117.15 -103.07
CA ALA A 276 -20.53 116.52 -103.04
C ALA A 276 -19.87 116.59 -101.66
N VAL A 277 -20.03 117.71 -100.93
CA VAL A 277 -19.55 117.86 -99.55
C VAL A 277 -20.27 116.86 -98.62
N VAL A 278 -21.60 116.82 -98.65
CA VAL A 278 -22.38 115.88 -97.82
C VAL A 278 -22.04 114.42 -98.15
N ALA A 279 -21.94 114.06 -99.44
CA ALA A 279 -21.56 112.72 -99.85
C ALA A 279 -20.14 112.34 -99.38
N THR A 280 -19.20 113.29 -99.40
CA THR A 280 -17.83 113.06 -98.88
C THR A 280 -17.83 112.86 -97.37
N GLU A 281 -18.61 113.64 -96.62
CA GLU A 281 -18.74 113.51 -95.16
C GLU A 281 -19.37 112.17 -94.77
N VAL A 282 -20.48 111.78 -95.41
CA VAL A 282 -21.13 110.47 -95.18
C VAL A 282 -20.18 109.33 -95.54
N LYS A 283 -19.38 109.45 -96.59
CA LYS A 283 -18.35 108.46 -96.97
C LYS A 283 -17.27 108.34 -95.89
N SER A 284 -16.81 109.47 -95.34
CA SER A 284 -15.83 109.51 -94.25
C SER A 284 -16.38 108.82 -92.99
N LEU A 285 -17.60 109.17 -92.59
CA LEU A 285 -18.28 108.63 -91.42
C LEU A 285 -18.59 107.13 -91.55
N ALA A 286 -18.97 106.68 -92.75
CA ALA A 286 -19.19 105.26 -93.05
C ALA A 286 -17.88 104.46 -92.97
N ARG A 287 -16.77 105.01 -93.47
CA ARG A 287 -15.45 104.39 -93.30
C ARG A 287 -15.03 104.34 -91.84
N GLN A 288 -15.17 105.43 -91.08
CA GLN A 288 -14.83 105.47 -89.67
C GLN A 288 -15.65 104.47 -88.85
N THR A 289 -16.94 104.28 -89.20
CA THR A 289 -17.79 103.24 -88.60
C THR A 289 -17.30 101.84 -88.95
N ALA A 290 -16.91 101.57 -90.20
CA ALA A 290 -16.34 100.28 -90.61
C ALA A 290 -15.03 99.97 -89.85
N ASP A 291 -14.08 100.92 -89.84
CA ASP A 291 -12.81 100.82 -89.11
C ASP A 291 -13.07 100.54 -87.60
N ALA A 292 -14.03 101.23 -86.98
CA ALA A 292 -14.44 100.97 -85.59
C ALA A 292 -15.09 99.59 -85.38
N THR A 293 -15.90 99.10 -86.31
CA THR A 293 -16.47 97.73 -86.21
C THR A 293 -15.41 96.63 -86.28
N VAL A 294 -14.30 96.85 -87.01
CA VAL A 294 -13.17 95.91 -87.02
C VAL A 294 -12.48 95.84 -85.65
N GLU A 295 -12.30 96.98 -84.97
CA GLU A 295 -11.76 97.00 -83.60
C GLU A 295 -12.70 96.32 -82.59
N ILE A 296 -14.01 96.56 -82.69
CA ILE A 296 -15.00 95.90 -81.82
C ILE A 296 -15.06 94.39 -82.09
N ALA A 297 -15.01 93.96 -83.35
CA ALA A 297 -14.99 92.54 -83.70
C ALA A 297 -13.78 91.81 -83.07
N LYS A 298 -12.61 92.45 -83.09
CA LYS A 298 -11.41 91.94 -82.41
C LYS A 298 -11.62 91.81 -80.89
N LEU A 299 -12.14 92.85 -80.23
CA LEU A 299 -12.44 92.82 -78.79
C LEU A 299 -13.45 91.72 -78.43
N VAL A 300 -14.47 91.51 -79.26
CA VAL A 300 -15.45 90.42 -79.07
C VAL A 300 -14.79 89.06 -79.23
N GLN A 301 -13.88 88.88 -80.18
CA GLN A 301 -13.14 87.62 -80.37
C GLN A 301 -12.14 87.35 -79.23
N ASP A 302 -11.50 88.37 -78.68
CA ASP A 302 -10.68 88.27 -77.47
C ASP A 302 -11.54 87.85 -76.26
N ILE A 303 -12.74 88.42 -76.09
CA ILE A 303 -13.72 88.02 -75.06
C ILE A 303 -14.18 86.58 -75.24
N GLN A 304 -14.54 86.14 -76.46
CA GLN A 304 -14.93 84.76 -76.74
C GLN A 304 -13.80 83.79 -76.40
N SER A 305 -12.56 84.12 -76.76
CA SER A 305 -11.37 83.31 -76.47
C SER A 305 -11.11 83.17 -74.96
N ALA A 306 -11.20 84.28 -74.21
CA ALA A 306 -11.09 84.28 -72.75
C ALA A 306 -12.25 83.51 -72.07
N THR A 307 -13.45 83.57 -72.65
CA THR A 307 -14.62 82.84 -72.17
C THR A 307 -14.43 81.33 -72.36
N GLN A 308 -13.95 80.88 -73.53
CA GLN A 308 -13.66 79.47 -73.77
C GLN A 308 -12.57 78.94 -72.81
N ALA A 309 -11.47 79.67 -72.65
CA ALA A 309 -10.42 79.30 -71.70
C ALA A 309 -10.95 79.20 -70.25
N SER A 310 -11.97 79.99 -69.90
CA SER A 310 -12.65 79.92 -68.60
C SER A 310 -13.52 78.66 -68.48
N VAL A 311 -14.24 78.25 -69.54
CA VAL A 311 -14.98 76.97 -69.57
C VAL A 311 -14.04 75.79 -69.37
N ASP A 312 -12.93 75.75 -70.12
CA ASP A 312 -11.95 74.66 -70.05
C ASP A 312 -11.34 74.54 -68.64
N ALA A 313 -11.03 75.68 -68.01
CA ALA A 313 -10.54 75.73 -66.64
C ALA A 313 -11.58 75.26 -65.61
N ILE A 314 -12.85 75.69 -65.73
CA ILE A 314 -13.95 75.22 -64.87
C ILE A 314 -14.16 73.71 -65.02
N GLY A 315 -14.12 73.20 -66.25
CA GLY A 315 -14.23 71.77 -66.55
C GLY A 315 -13.10 70.93 -65.91
N ALA A 316 -11.87 71.43 -65.96
CA ALA A 316 -10.72 70.81 -65.29
C ALA A 316 -10.88 70.77 -63.75
N VAL A 317 -11.31 71.87 -63.14
CA VAL A 317 -11.58 71.94 -61.69
C VAL A 317 -12.75 71.02 -61.30
N GLY A 318 -13.79 70.93 -62.13
CA GLY A 318 -14.88 69.95 -61.96
C GLY A 318 -14.42 68.50 -62.05
N GLY A 319 -13.40 68.20 -62.86
CA GLY A 319 -12.71 66.91 -62.89
C GLY A 319 -12.05 66.58 -61.55
N ILE A 320 -11.18 67.48 -61.07
CA ILE A 320 -10.48 67.37 -59.78
C ILE A 320 -11.47 67.21 -58.62
N MET A 321 -12.59 67.93 -58.64
CA MET A 321 -13.58 67.89 -57.56
C MET A 321 -14.42 66.60 -57.54
N ARG A 322 -14.65 65.97 -58.71
CA ARG A 322 -15.21 64.60 -58.77
C ARG A 322 -14.25 63.56 -58.20
N GLU A 323 -12.96 63.65 -58.54
CA GLU A 323 -11.92 62.77 -57.99
C GLU A 323 -11.79 62.94 -56.46
N SER A 324 -11.79 64.18 -55.98
CA SER A 324 -11.82 64.50 -54.54
C SER A 324 -13.03 63.87 -53.83
N SER A 325 -14.23 63.95 -54.42
CA SER A 325 -15.44 63.32 -53.86
C SER A 325 -15.34 61.79 -53.79
N ALA A 326 -14.74 61.16 -54.81
CA ALA A 326 -14.49 59.72 -54.82
C ALA A 326 -13.50 59.30 -53.71
N LEU A 327 -12.40 60.06 -53.53
CA LEU A 327 -11.43 59.84 -52.46
C LEU A 327 -12.06 59.97 -51.07
N VAL A 328 -12.88 61.01 -50.83
CA VAL A 328 -13.59 61.17 -49.55
C VAL A 328 -14.54 59.99 -49.28
N THR A 329 -15.21 59.47 -50.31
CA THR A 329 -16.08 58.29 -50.20
C THR A 329 -15.27 57.05 -49.80
N ALA A 330 -14.15 56.77 -50.47
CA ALA A 330 -13.27 55.64 -50.17
C ALA A 330 -12.65 55.72 -48.76
N VAL A 331 -12.30 56.93 -48.29
CA VAL A 331 -11.86 57.13 -46.89
C VAL A 331 -13.00 56.82 -45.92
N GLY A 332 -14.24 57.22 -46.20
CA GLY A 332 -15.41 56.86 -45.38
C GLY A 332 -15.61 55.35 -45.25
N GLU A 333 -15.49 54.60 -46.35
CA GLU A 333 -15.55 53.13 -46.35
C GLU A 333 -14.42 52.50 -45.51
N ALA A 334 -13.19 53.00 -45.64
CA ALA A 334 -12.05 52.53 -44.86
C ALA A 334 -12.22 52.79 -43.36
N VAL A 335 -12.75 53.97 -42.99
CA VAL A 335 -13.02 54.35 -41.59
C VAL A 335 -14.14 53.48 -40.98
N ALA A 336 -15.18 53.15 -41.76
CA ALA A 336 -16.23 52.21 -41.32
C ALA A 336 -15.68 50.79 -41.06
N LEU A 337 -14.76 50.30 -41.91
CA LEU A 337 -14.06 49.04 -41.68
C LEU A 337 -13.14 49.09 -40.44
N GLN A 338 -12.47 50.23 -40.22
CA GLN A 338 -11.64 50.45 -39.04
C GLN A 338 -12.48 50.42 -37.76
N SER A 339 -13.64 51.11 -37.73
CA SER A 339 -14.60 51.08 -36.61
C SER A 339 -15.05 49.65 -36.27
N ASN A 340 -15.42 48.85 -37.28
CA ASN A 340 -15.78 47.45 -37.06
C ASN A 340 -14.62 46.64 -36.43
N THR A 341 -13.40 46.93 -36.86
CA THR A 341 -12.18 46.26 -36.40
C THR A 341 -11.84 46.65 -34.95
N THR A 342 -11.92 47.93 -34.57
CA THR A 342 -11.73 48.37 -33.18
C THR A 342 -12.78 47.77 -32.25
N ALA A 343 -14.05 47.74 -32.66
CA ALA A 343 -15.11 47.08 -31.90
C ALA A 343 -14.88 45.54 -31.75
N ARG A 344 -14.24 44.89 -32.72
CA ARG A 344 -13.80 43.49 -32.60
C ARG A 344 -12.61 43.33 -31.65
N ILE A 345 -11.67 44.27 -31.64
CA ILE A 345 -10.56 44.30 -30.67
C ILE A 345 -11.12 44.40 -29.25
N GLY A 346 -12.04 45.33 -28.98
CA GLY A 346 -12.68 45.47 -27.67
C GLY A 346 -13.27 44.15 -27.14
N ARG A 347 -14.09 43.46 -27.96
CA ARG A 347 -14.65 42.15 -27.60
C ARG A 347 -13.59 41.05 -27.38
N ASN A 348 -12.52 41.05 -28.17
CA ASN A 348 -11.41 40.10 -27.97
C ASN A 348 -10.66 40.36 -26.65
N VAL A 349 -10.53 41.63 -26.25
CA VAL A 349 -9.86 42.04 -25.02
C VAL A 349 -10.72 41.69 -23.79
N GLU A 350 -12.04 41.84 -23.86
CA GLU A 350 -12.98 41.32 -22.83
C GLU A 350 -12.86 39.80 -22.66
N LEU A 351 -12.79 39.05 -23.77
CA LEU A 351 -12.59 37.59 -23.74
C LEU A 351 -11.22 37.21 -23.15
N ALA A 352 -10.16 37.98 -23.47
CA ALA A 352 -8.84 37.77 -22.89
C ALA A 352 -8.83 38.04 -21.38
N LYS A 353 -9.49 39.10 -20.90
CA LYS A 353 -9.63 39.41 -19.46
C LYS A 353 -10.35 38.28 -18.72
N ALA A 354 -11.49 37.83 -19.24
CA ALA A 354 -12.22 36.69 -18.69
C ALA A 354 -11.46 35.35 -18.78
N GLY A 355 -10.44 35.26 -19.63
CA GLY A 355 -9.49 34.14 -19.67
C GLY A 355 -8.45 34.23 -18.55
N SER A 356 -7.88 35.43 -18.34
CA SER A 356 -6.92 35.74 -17.28
C SER A 356 -7.54 35.54 -15.88
N ASP A 357 -8.74 36.08 -15.64
CA ASP A 357 -9.48 35.91 -14.38
C ASP A 357 -9.70 34.42 -14.03
N LYS A 358 -9.89 33.57 -15.05
CA LYS A 358 -10.00 32.10 -14.89
C LYS A 358 -8.67 31.43 -14.58
N ALA A 359 -7.57 31.94 -15.11
CA ALA A 359 -6.22 31.47 -14.81
C ALA A 359 -5.86 31.81 -13.36
N ASP A 360 -6.08 33.05 -12.92
CA ASP A 360 -5.90 33.48 -11.52
C ASP A 360 -6.74 32.62 -10.56
N ALA A 361 -8.01 32.40 -10.88
CA ALA A 361 -8.88 31.53 -10.10
C ALA A 361 -8.43 30.05 -10.10
N ALA A 362 -7.74 29.59 -11.15
CA ALA A 362 -7.16 28.24 -11.22
C ALA A 362 -5.89 28.13 -10.37
N VAL A 363 -4.97 29.09 -10.46
CA VAL A 363 -3.79 29.19 -9.59
C VAL A 363 -4.20 29.20 -8.12
N ALA A 364 -5.21 29.99 -7.75
CA ALA A 364 -5.74 30.03 -6.39
C ALA A 364 -6.33 28.69 -5.91
N ARG A 365 -6.85 27.84 -6.81
CA ARG A 365 -7.29 26.46 -6.48
C ARG A 365 -6.10 25.53 -6.32
N ILE A 366 -5.13 25.59 -7.24
CA ILE A 366 -3.93 24.74 -7.19
C ILE A 366 -3.12 25.04 -5.92
N GLY A 367 -2.98 26.31 -5.53
CA GLY A 367 -2.36 26.71 -4.26
C GLY A 367 -2.98 26.06 -3.02
N ARG A 368 -4.30 25.82 -3.02
CA ARG A 368 -4.96 25.05 -1.93
C ARG A 368 -4.60 23.58 -1.99
N HIS A 369 -4.62 22.95 -3.17
CA HIS A 369 -4.20 21.55 -3.31
C HIS A 369 -2.72 21.32 -2.99
N ILE A 370 -1.86 22.31 -3.21
CA ILE A 370 -0.45 22.29 -2.76
C ILE A 370 -0.38 22.28 -1.23
N ALA A 371 -1.16 23.12 -0.55
CA ALA A 371 -1.26 23.12 0.91
C ALA A 371 -1.82 21.79 1.45
N ASP A 372 -2.93 21.29 0.89
CA ASP A 372 -3.53 20.00 1.24
C ASP A 372 -2.49 18.85 1.10
N ASN A 373 -1.73 18.82 0.00
CA ASN A 373 -0.70 17.81 -0.24
C ASN A 373 0.48 17.91 0.75
N ARG A 374 0.83 19.12 1.19
CA ARG A 374 1.86 19.34 2.20
C ARG A 374 1.41 18.84 3.56
N ASP A 375 0.19 19.17 3.98
CA ASP A 375 -0.40 18.68 5.23
C ASP A 375 -0.50 17.15 5.24
N ILE A 376 -0.84 16.53 4.10
CA ILE A 376 -0.82 15.07 3.93
C ILE A 376 0.61 14.51 4.05
N ALA A 377 1.61 15.13 3.42
CA ALA A 377 3.01 14.69 3.50
C ALA A 377 3.57 14.78 4.93
N ASP A 378 3.25 15.86 5.64
CA ASP A 378 3.64 16.08 7.04
C ASP A 378 2.94 15.07 7.97
N PHE A 379 1.63 14.82 7.77
CA PHE A 379 0.87 13.78 8.49
C PHE A 379 1.42 12.37 8.27
N VAL A 380 1.70 11.99 7.01
CA VAL A 380 2.30 10.68 6.69
C VAL A 380 3.67 10.55 7.33
N SER A 381 4.50 11.60 7.29
CA SER A 381 5.83 11.60 7.92
C SER A 381 5.76 11.39 9.43
N ALA A 382 4.80 12.03 10.11
CA ALA A 382 4.56 11.82 11.54
C ALA A 382 4.08 10.38 11.86
N ALA A 383 3.09 9.88 11.11
CA ALA A 383 2.59 8.52 11.29
C ALA A 383 3.67 7.44 11.06
N LEU A 384 4.61 7.68 10.13
CA LEU A 384 5.74 6.79 9.89
C LEU A 384 6.77 6.81 11.02
N ALA A 385 6.99 7.96 11.66
CA ALA A 385 7.84 8.04 12.85
C ALA A 385 7.22 7.25 14.02
N ASP A 386 5.90 7.35 14.22
CA ASP A 386 5.18 6.57 15.23
C ASP A 386 5.24 5.06 14.96
N ILE A 387 5.05 4.62 13.70
CA ILE A 387 5.18 3.20 13.32
C ILE A 387 6.61 2.71 13.51
N ALA A 388 7.63 3.52 13.19
CA ALA A 388 9.03 3.17 13.41
C ALA A 388 9.33 2.94 14.90
N ASN A 389 8.85 3.84 15.78
CA ASN A 389 8.97 3.69 17.23
C ASN A 389 8.27 2.42 17.74
N GLN A 390 7.02 2.17 17.31
CA GLN A 390 6.28 0.96 17.68
C GLN A 390 6.95 -0.33 17.19
N THR A 391 7.60 -0.28 16.03
CA THR A 391 8.35 -1.42 15.45
C THR A 391 9.59 -1.74 16.30
N ASP A 392 10.34 -0.73 16.74
CA ASP A 392 11.52 -0.89 17.62
C ASP A 392 11.13 -1.36 19.03
N GLU A 393 10.03 -0.83 19.58
CA GLU A 393 9.45 -1.31 20.85
C GLU A 393 9.02 -2.78 20.76
N LEU A 394 8.35 -3.18 19.67
CA LEU A 394 7.90 -4.55 19.46
C LEU A 394 9.08 -5.50 19.23
N GLU A 395 10.10 -5.10 18.45
CA GLU A 395 11.33 -5.87 18.28
C GLU A 395 12.02 -6.09 19.64
N THR A 396 12.17 -5.02 20.43
CA THR A 396 12.75 -5.08 21.78
C THR A 396 11.94 -5.98 22.72
N ALA A 397 10.60 -5.88 22.70
CA ALA A 397 9.70 -6.72 23.49
C ALA A 397 9.81 -8.20 23.12
N VAL A 398 9.90 -8.51 21.81
CA VAL A 398 10.06 -9.87 21.28
C VAL A 398 11.44 -10.44 21.64
N ARG A 399 12.53 -9.67 21.44
CA ARG A 399 13.89 -10.06 21.88
C ARG A 399 13.94 -10.35 23.37
N HIS A 400 13.27 -9.52 24.19
CA HIS A 400 13.19 -9.73 25.64
C HIS A 400 12.32 -10.93 26.03
N PHE A 401 11.18 -11.15 25.35
CA PHE A 401 10.34 -12.34 25.53
C PHE A 401 11.10 -13.63 25.20
N LEU A 402 11.75 -13.70 24.05
CA LEU A 402 12.57 -14.84 23.62
C LEU A 402 13.75 -15.07 24.57
N THR A 403 14.37 -14.01 25.09
CA THR A 403 15.43 -14.11 26.11
C THR A 403 14.90 -14.69 27.43
N ARG A 404 13.69 -14.29 27.87
CA ARG A 404 13.03 -14.87 29.05
C ARG A 404 12.61 -16.32 28.82
N LEU A 405 12.08 -16.65 27.64
CA LEU A 405 11.67 -18.01 27.27
C LEU A 405 12.87 -18.97 27.22
N ARG A 406 13.99 -18.56 26.61
CA ARG A 406 15.27 -19.29 26.59
C ARG A 406 15.91 -19.45 27.98
N ARG A 407 15.53 -18.63 28.97
CA ARG A 407 15.94 -18.74 30.38
C ARG A 407 14.92 -19.50 31.25
N SER A 408 13.76 -19.87 30.71
CA SER A 408 12.74 -20.62 31.43
C SER A 408 13.06 -22.12 31.46
N PRO A 409 12.51 -22.91 32.41
CA PRO A 409 12.69 -24.36 32.44
C PRO A 409 12.24 -25.07 31.16
N ALA A 410 11.26 -24.50 30.46
CA ALA A 410 10.74 -25.01 29.18
C ALA A 410 11.57 -24.61 27.95
N GLY A 411 12.60 -23.76 28.10
CA GLY A 411 13.51 -23.35 27.03
C GLY A 411 15.00 -23.58 27.34
N ASP A 412 15.35 -24.03 28.54
CA ASP A 412 16.73 -24.36 28.89
C ASP A 412 17.15 -25.70 28.24
N ARG A 413 17.71 -25.63 27.03
CA ARG A 413 18.18 -26.75 26.18
C ARG A 413 19.19 -27.72 26.81
N ARG A 414 19.60 -27.52 28.07
CA ARG A 414 20.67 -28.29 28.71
C ARG A 414 20.20 -29.69 29.11
N ALA A 415 20.97 -30.70 28.68
CA ALA A 415 20.80 -32.10 29.09
C ALA A 415 21.48 -32.42 30.45
N GLN A 416 22.27 -31.49 30.99
CA GLN A 416 23.03 -31.67 32.23
C GLN A 416 22.94 -30.40 33.09
N PRO A 417 22.86 -30.53 34.43
CA PRO A 417 22.88 -29.38 35.33
C PRO A 417 24.23 -28.67 35.26
N ARG A 418 24.18 -27.34 35.28
CA ARG A 418 25.34 -26.47 35.48
C ARG A 418 25.39 -26.03 36.93
N TYR A 419 26.54 -26.22 37.55
CA TYR A 419 26.81 -25.73 38.90
C TYR A 419 27.49 -24.36 38.78
N PRO A 420 26.94 -23.28 39.37
CA PRO A 420 27.60 -21.99 39.43
C PRO A 420 28.82 -22.08 40.37
N VAL A 421 29.94 -21.48 39.98
CA VAL A 421 31.20 -21.57 40.74
C VAL A 421 31.90 -20.21 40.92
N GLU A 422 31.60 -19.22 40.07
CA GLU A 422 32.07 -17.82 40.13
C GLU A 422 33.54 -17.66 40.59
N HIS A 423 34.45 -18.34 39.90
CA HIS A 423 35.87 -18.37 40.27
C HIS A 423 36.74 -17.61 39.29
N MET A 424 37.43 -16.57 39.75
CA MET A 424 38.42 -15.85 38.95
C MET A 424 39.64 -16.73 38.68
N THR A 425 40.02 -16.86 37.42
CA THR A 425 41.10 -17.72 36.93
C THR A 425 41.93 -16.99 35.87
N LYS A 426 43.02 -17.62 35.41
CA LYS A 426 43.78 -17.18 34.23
C LYS A 426 43.62 -18.21 33.13
N VAL A 427 43.36 -17.73 31.92
CA VAL A 427 43.28 -18.55 30.71
C VAL A 427 44.51 -18.27 29.86
N GLU A 428 45.30 -19.30 29.59
CA GLU A 428 46.39 -19.24 28.61
C GLU A 428 45.83 -19.64 27.23
N ALA A 429 45.95 -18.72 26.26
CA ALA A 429 45.50 -18.89 24.89
C ALA A 429 46.56 -18.33 23.94
N MET A 430 46.97 -19.08 22.91
CA MET A 430 47.99 -18.66 21.93
C MET A 430 49.29 -18.07 22.53
N GLY A 431 49.68 -18.51 23.74
CA GLY A 431 50.87 -18.03 24.45
C GLY A 431 50.66 -16.77 25.32
N ALA A 432 49.46 -16.18 25.34
CA ALA A 432 49.10 -15.07 26.22
C ALA A 432 48.20 -15.52 27.38
N SER A 433 48.45 -15.00 28.58
CA SER A 433 47.60 -15.23 29.77
C SER A 433 46.62 -14.08 29.96
N ARG A 434 45.31 -14.35 29.95
CA ARG A 434 44.24 -13.38 30.23
C ARG A 434 43.47 -13.69 31.52
N PRO A 435 42.98 -12.67 32.25
CA PRO A 435 42.05 -12.88 33.35
C PRO A 435 40.69 -13.35 32.82
N ALA A 436 40.07 -14.27 33.54
CA ALA A 436 38.75 -14.81 33.23
C ALA A 436 37.99 -15.17 34.51
N THR A 437 36.69 -15.43 34.41
CA THR A 437 35.90 -15.99 35.51
C THR A 437 35.20 -17.27 35.04
N VAL A 438 35.47 -18.39 35.71
CA VAL A 438 34.69 -19.63 35.57
C VAL A 438 33.33 -19.36 36.20
N CYS A 439 32.33 -19.14 35.36
CA CYS A 439 30.97 -18.81 35.80
C CYS A 439 30.22 -20.06 36.24
N ASP A 440 30.28 -21.09 35.40
CA ASP A 440 29.60 -22.37 35.61
C ASP A 440 30.43 -23.56 35.13
N ILE A 441 30.15 -24.74 35.68
CA ILE A 441 30.75 -26.02 35.31
C ILE A 441 29.63 -27.07 35.12
N SER A 442 29.77 -27.90 34.10
CA SER A 442 28.97 -29.11 33.82
C SER A 442 29.89 -30.27 33.41
N ASP A 443 29.37 -31.49 33.25
CA ASP A 443 30.20 -32.69 33.01
C ASP A 443 30.96 -32.57 31.68
N GLY A 444 32.28 -32.31 31.76
CA GLY A 444 33.15 -32.06 30.62
C GLY A 444 33.07 -30.66 29.97
N PHE A 445 32.39 -29.66 30.57
CA PHE A 445 32.31 -28.30 30.02
C PHE A 445 32.34 -27.21 31.10
N ALA A 446 32.86 -26.03 30.76
CA ALA A 446 32.81 -24.84 31.61
C ALA A 446 32.37 -23.58 30.83
N GLY A 447 31.69 -22.66 31.51
CA GLY A 447 31.42 -21.30 31.02
C GLY A 447 32.49 -20.32 31.54
N LEU A 448 33.17 -19.62 30.65
CA LEU A 448 34.20 -18.63 31.00
C LEU A 448 33.74 -17.23 30.56
N ALA A 449 33.66 -16.28 31.50
CA ALA A 449 33.47 -14.86 31.20
C ALA A 449 34.82 -14.14 31.11
N GLY A 450 34.95 -13.22 30.16
CA GLY A 450 36.20 -12.52 29.83
C GLY A 450 36.24 -12.10 28.36
N GLU A 451 37.32 -11.43 27.97
CA GLU A 451 37.52 -10.95 26.59
C GLU A 451 38.23 -12.01 25.73
N PHE A 452 37.45 -12.67 24.88
CA PHE A 452 37.89 -13.79 24.02
C PHE A 452 37.44 -13.62 22.55
N HIS A 453 37.16 -12.39 22.12
CA HIS A 453 36.57 -12.07 20.81
C HIS A 453 37.46 -12.41 19.61
N ASP A 454 38.75 -12.61 19.86
CA ASP A 454 39.83 -12.93 18.92
C ASP A 454 40.12 -14.43 18.79
N LEU A 455 39.45 -15.28 19.59
CA LEU A 455 39.71 -16.73 19.63
C LEU A 455 38.59 -17.50 18.91
N PRO A 456 38.86 -18.14 17.75
CA PRO A 456 37.86 -18.91 17.02
C PRO A 456 37.46 -20.20 17.74
N VAL A 457 36.30 -20.74 17.36
CA VAL A 457 35.84 -22.09 17.78
C VAL A 457 36.88 -23.13 17.38
N GLY A 458 37.15 -24.11 18.26
CA GLY A 458 38.24 -25.07 18.12
C GLY A 458 39.59 -24.62 18.68
N SER A 459 39.71 -23.36 19.15
CA SER A 459 40.95 -22.90 19.79
C SER A 459 41.23 -23.67 21.08
N ALA A 460 42.46 -24.18 21.21
CA ALA A 460 42.95 -24.80 22.43
C ALA A 460 43.32 -23.74 23.47
N LEU A 461 42.85 -23.96 24.69
CA LEU A 461 43.04 -23.12 25.87
C LEU A 461 43.61 -23.96 27.00
N LYS A 462 44.25 -23.31 27.97
CA LYS A 462 44.53 -23.90 29.27
C LYS A 462 43.92 -23.01 30.35
N VAL A 463 43.08 -23.59 31.18
CA VAL A 463 42.30 -22.88 32.21
C VAL A 463 42.37 -23.62 33.52
N ASP A 464 42.63 -22.92 34.61
CA ASP A 464 42.55 -23.49 35.96
C ASP A 464 41.10 -23.50 36.43
N VAL A 465 40.58 -24.68 36.72
CA VAL A 465 39.16 -24.91 37.04
C VAL A 465 39.06 -25.43 38.49
N PRO A 466 38.21 -24.82 39.34
CA PRO A 466 38.09 -25.19 40.75
C PRO A 466 37.93 -26.69 41.00
N ARG A 467 38.78 -27.21 41.91
CA ARG A 467 38.87 -28.63 42.30
C ARG A 467 39.31 -29.61 41.20
N LEU A 468 39.48 -29.16 39.95
CA LEU A 468 40.03 -29.94 38.84
C LEU A 468 41.48 -29.57 38.51
N GLY A 469 41.88 -28.33 38.79
CA GLY A 469 43.21 -27.81 38.47
C GLY A 469 43.34 -27.37 37.01
N PRO A 470 44.58 -27.18 36.51
CA PRO A 470 44.87 -26.67 35.17
C PRO A 470 44.49 -27.69 34.09
N CYS A 471 43.32 -27.49 33.50
CA CYS A 471 42.76 -28.33 32.44
C CYS A 471 43.11 -27.77 31.06
N ARG A 472 43.34 -28.65 30.08
CA ARG A 472 43.24 -28.28 28.66
C ARG A 472 41.76 -28.15 28.30
N ALA A 473 41.42 -27.16 27.50
CA ALA A 473 40.06 -26.93 27.06
C ALA A 473 40.01 -26.49 25.60
N GLU A 474 38.86 -26.65 24.96
CA GLU A 474 38.61 -26.29 23.56
C GLU A 474 37.39 -25.36 23.49
N ILE A 475 37.48 -24.25 22.75
CA ILE A 475 36.31 -23.36 22.56
C ILE A 475 35.26 -24.09 21.71
N VAL A 476 34.10 -24.39 22.31
CA VAL A 476 32.95 -25.01 21.61
C VAL A 476 31.80 -24.05 21.38
N ARG A 477 31.74 -22.93 22.11
CA ARG A 477 30.75 -21.87 21.89
C ARG A 477 31.42 -20.49 21.95
N PRO A 478 31.42 -19.70 20.87
CA PRO A 478 31.97 -18.36 20.87
C PRO A 478 30.99 -17.37 21.55
N GLY A 479 31.50 -16.22 21.95
CA GLY A 479 30.71 -15.12 22.49
C GLY A 479 31.59 -13.95 22.96
N HIS A 480 31.09 -12.73 22.82
CA HIS A 480 31.89 -11.51 23.08
C HIS A 480 32.30 -11.32 24.54
N THR A 481 31.41 -11.68 25.48
CA THR A 481 31.61 -11.51 26.94
C THR A 481 31.71 -12.84 27.70
N SER A 482 31.32 -13.95 27.07
CA SER A 482 31.43 -15.29 27.63
C SER A 482 31.52 -16.36 26.54
N ILE A 483 32.45 -17.30 26.73
CA ILE A 483 32.65 -18.47 25.88
C ILE A 483 32.25 -19.75 26.61
N GLY A 484 31.83 -20.76 25.85
CA GLY A 484 31.67 -22.13 26.34
C GLY A 484 32.87 -22.97 25.91
N VAL A 485 33.51 -23.64 26.86
CA VAL A 485 34.68 -24.50 26.60
C VAL A 485 34.38 -25.95 26.97
N ARG A 486 34.89 -26.90 26.19
CA ARG A 486 34.93 -28.33 26.51
C ARG A 486 36.23 -28.61 27.25
N LEU A 487 36.15 -29.26 28.41
CA LEU A 487 37.32 -29.67 29.19
C LEU A 487 37.82 -31.02 28.68
N LEU A 488 39.10 -31.09 28.32
CA LEU A 488 39.78 -32.28 27.82
C LEU A 488 40.46 -32.98 29.01
N LEU A 489 39.72 -33.89 29.66
CA LEU A 489 40.14 -34.61 30.86
C LEU A 489 40.64 -36.03 30.52
N GLU A 490 41.87 -36.37 30.91
CA GLU A 490 42.45 -37.72 30.76
C GLU A 490 42.89 -38.29 32.13
N PRO A 491 42.46 -39.52 32.50
CA PRO A 491 41.35 -40.28 31.93
C PRO A 491 40.00 -39.55 32.15
N PRO A 492 38.91 -39.91 31.43
CA PRO A 492 37.62 -39.27 31.56
C PRO A 492 36.98 -39.52 32.92
N GLN A 493 37.26 -38.65 33.89
CA GLN A 493 36.60 -38.63 35.18
C GLN A 493 35.24 -37.96 35.05
N ARG A 494 34.16 -38.66 35.45
CA ARG A 494 32.90 -38.00 35.78
C ARG A 494 33.14 -37.07 36.95
N LEU A 495 32.63 -35.85 36.89
CA LEU A 495 32.69 -34.93 38.03
C LEU A 495 32.00 -35.58 39.25
N PRO A 496 32.66 -35.60 40.43
CA PRO A 496 31.99 -36.09 41.63
C PRO A 496 30.79 -35.20 41.93
N ALA A 497 29.62 -35.81 42.16
CA ALA A 497 28.43 -35.08 42.57
C ALA A 497 28.77 -34.24 43.81
N PRO A 498 28.38 -32.95 43.87
CA PRO A 498 28.78 -32.08 44.97
C PRO A 498 28.13 -32.51 46.28
N GLY A 499 28.87 -33.30 47.07
CA GLY A 499 28.60 -33.52 48.48
C GLY A 499 28.46 -32.16 49.17
N GLY A 500 27.36 -31.97 49.91
CA GLY A 500 26.82 -30.65 50.22
C GLY A 500 27.82 -29.68 50.86
N CYS A 501 28.07 -28.56 50.18
CA CYS A 501 28.75 -27.41 50.77
C CYS A 501 27.80 -26.68 51.74
N ARG A 502 27.69 -27.19 52.97
CA ARG A 502 27.47 -26.29 54.12
C ARG A 502 28.83 -25.75 54.56
N GLN A 503 28.96 -24.43 54.55
CA GLN A 503 29.88 -23.62 55.36
C GLN A 503 31.34 -24.12 55.53
N ARG A 504 32.26 -23.46 54.83
CA ARG A 504 33.13 -22.46 55.47
C ARG A 504 33.76 -21.54 54.43
#